data_AF-A0A524LPP1-F1
#
_entry.id   AF-A0A524LPP1-F1
#
_cell.length_a   1.000
_cell.length_b   1.000
_cell.length_c   1.000
_cell.angle_alpha   90.00
_cell.angle_beta   90.00
_cell.angle_gamma   90.00
#
_symmetry.space_group_name_H-M   'P 1'
#
loop_
_entity.id
_entity.type
_entity.pdbx_description
1 polymer ?
#
loop_
_entity_poly.entity_id
_entity_poly.type
_entity_poly.pdbx_seq_one_letter_code
_entity_poly.pdbx_strand_id
1 'polypeptide(L)' 'MTNLPKKFPEYSMMYKTLNKKILDLKNKKFQTQDKVIINEIQSNIEKYQKEVNRIKFMFPKNFFEKNS' A
#
# COMPACT_ATOMS: atom_id res chain seq x y z
N MET A 1 -21.19 -15.49 6.34
CA MET A 1 -19.73 -15.66 6.40
C MET A 1 -19.10 -14.66 5.45
N THR A 2 -18.21 -13.79 5.93
CA THR A 2 -17.45 -12.90 5.05
C THR A 2 -16.38 -13.71 4.33
N ASN A 3 -16.54 -13.92 3.03
CA ASN A 3 -15.59 -14.69 2.23
C ASN A 3 -14.29 -13.90 2.06
N LEU A 4 -13.17 -14.52 2.44
CA LEU A 4 -11.83 -14.02 2.17
C LEU A 4 -11.42 -14.37 0.73
N PRO A 5 -10.51 -13.60 0.12
CA PRO A 5 -9.99 -13.92 -1.21
C PRO A 5 -9.25 -15.26 -1.19
N LYS A 6 -9.29 -16.00 -2.32
CA LYS A 6 -8.68 -17.34 -2.46
C LYS A 6 -7.18 -17.40 -2.12
N LYS A 7 -6.44 -16.32 -2.34
CA LYS A 7 -5.00 -16.19 -1.99
C LYS A 7 -4.81 -15.45 -0.66
N PHE A 8 -5.62 -15.81 0.33
CA PHE A 8 -5.39 -15.41 1.71
C PHE A 8 -4.49 -16.47 2.37
N PRO A 9 -3.42 -16.09 3.10
CA PRO A 9 -3.12 -14.76 3.64
C PRO A 9 -2.21 -13.87 2.78
N GLU A 10 -1.79 -14.32 1.59
CA GLU A 10 -0.77 -13.65 0.77
C GLU A 10 -1.15 -12.20 0.45
N TYR A 11 -2.40 -11.95 0.06
CA TYR A 11 -2.86 -10.59 -0.20
C TYR A 11 -2.85 -9.69 1.05
N SER A 12 -3.06 -10.26 2.25
CA SER A 12 -2.95 -9.50 3.50
C SER A 12 -1.51 -9.11 3.80
N MET A 13 -0.56 -10.03 3.58
CA MET A 13 0.87 -9.74 3.72
C MET A 13 1.34 -8.71 2.68
N MET A 14 0.86 -8.82 1.44
CA MET A 14 1.15 -7.87 0.37
C MET A 14 0.60 -6.47 0.70
N TYR A 15 -0.62 -6.37 1.23
CA TYR A 15 -1.20 -5.12 1.71
C TYR A 15 -0.30 -4.44 2.76
N LYS A 16 0.13 -5.17 3.79
CA LYS A 16 1.03 -4.65 4.83
C LYS A 16 2.37 -4.20 4.26
N THR A 17 2.95 -5.02 3.37
CA THR A 17 4.24 -4.74 2.73
C THR A 17 4.19 -3.48 1.87
N LEU A 18 3.15 -3.33 1.06
CA LEU A 18 2.97 -2.15 0.20
C LEU A 18 2.78 -0.88 1.04
N ASN A 19 1.98 -0.93 2.11
CA ASN A 19 1.81 0.21 3.02
C ASN A 19 3.14 0.62 3.68
N LYS A 20 3.96 -0.35 4.12
CA LYS A 20 5.30 -0.05 4.65
C LYS A 20 6.18 0.63 3.59
N LYS A 21 6.22 0.09 2.36
CA LYS A 21 6.97 0.69 1.25
C LYS A 21 6.51 2.12 0.93
N ILE A 22 5.20 2.38 0.96
CA ILE A 22 4.65 3.73 0.76
C ILE A 22 5.13 4.67 1.88
N LEU A 23 5.12 4.23 3.12
CA LEU A 23 5.60 5.02 4.25
C LEU A 23 7.10 5.34 4.11
N ASP A 24 7.92 4.34 3.78
CA ASP A 24 9.36 4.51 3.57
C ASP A 24 9.64 5.49 2.43
N LEU A 25 8.88 5.40 1.32
CA LEU A 25 8.97 6.33 0.19
C LEU A 25 8.55 7.75 0.57
N LYS A 26 7.49 7.92 1.37
CA LYS A 26 7.06 9.24 1.87
C LYS A 26 8.16 9.88 2.74
N ASN A 27 8.79 9.10 3.61
CA ASN A 27 9.92 9.56 4.42
C ASN A 27 11.12 9.95 3.55
N LYS A 28 11.45 9.13 2.55
CA LYS A 28 12.51 9.44 1.57
C LYS A 28 12.21 10.72 0.79
N LYS A 29 10.96 10.91 0.37
CA LYS A 29 10.50 12.13 -0.32
C LYS A 29 10.67 13.37 0.54
N PHE A 30 10.42 13.28 1.84
CA PHE A 30 10.59 14.39 2.78
C PHE A 30 12.06 14.76 3.01
N GLN A 31 12.97 13.79 2.94
CA GLN A 31 14.41 14.00 3.17
C GLN A 31 15.17 14.48 1.92
N THR A 32 14.61 14.35 0.73
CA THR A 32 15.26 14.74 -0.52
C THR A 32 14.79 16.12 -1.00
N GLN A 33 15.71 16.88 -1.61
CA GLN A 33 15.40 18.15 -2.26
C GLN A 33 15.45 18.06 -3.80
N ASP A 34 15.92 16.93 -4.33
CA ASP A 34 16.03 16.69 -5.76
C ASP A 34 14.64 16.47 -6.38
N LYS A 35 14.22 17.39 -7.25
CA LYS A 35 12.89 17.36 -7.91
C LYS A 35 12.69 16.13 -8.79
N VAL A 36 13.73 15.62 -9.44
CA VAL A 36 13.64 14.42 -10.29
C VAL A 36 13.36 13.22 -9.40
N ILE A 37 14.13 13.07 -8.32
CA ILE A 37 13.95 11.98 -7.34
C ILE A 37 12.57 12.09 -6.67
N ILE A 38 12.10 13.29 -6.33
CA ILE A 38 10.76 13.51 -5.75
C ILE A 38 9.67 13.03 -6.69
N ASN A 39 9.77 13.33 -7.99
CA ASN A 39 8.78 12.92 -8.99
C ASN A 39 8.78 11.39 -9.18
N GLU A 40 9.94 10.75 -9.22
CA GLU A 40 10.05 9.29 -9.28
C GLU A 40 9.45 8.62 -8.05
N ILE A 41 9.75 9.13 -6.85
CA ILE A 41 9.18 8.64 -5.59
C ILE A 41 7.66 8.79 -5.61
N GLN A 42 7.14 9.93 -6.06
CA GLN A 42 5.70 10.17 -6.16
C GLN A 42 5.03 9.16 -7.12
N SER A 43 5.60 8.92 -8.29
CA SER A 43 5.09 7.92 -9.24
C SER A 43 5.05 6.52 -8.64
N ASN A 44 6.09 6.14 -7.87
CA ASN A 44 6.14 4.85 -7.19
C ASN A 44 5.09 4.73 -6.08
N ILE A 45 4.88 5.81 -5.30
CA ILE A 45 3.82 5.87 -4.28
C ILE A 45 2.45 5.65 -4.92
N GLU A 46 2.15 6.33 -6.04
CA GLU A 46 0.87 6.20 -6.74
C GLU A 46 0.64 4.79 -7.28
N LYS A 47 1.68 4.15 -7.85
CA LYS A 47 1.61 2.75 -8.29
C LYS A 47 1.27 1.82 -7.12
N TYR A 48 1.96 1.96 -5.99
CA TYR A 48 1.71 1.13 -4.81
C TYR A 48 0.34 1.40 -4.19
N GLN A 49 -0.13 2.66 -4.17
CA GLN A 49 -1.47 2.99 -3.70
C GLN A 49 -2.57 2.35 -4.55
N LYS A 50 -2.42 2.32 -5.88
CA LYS A 50 -3.35 1.63 -6.78
C LYS A 50 -3.45 0.14 -6.44
N GLU A 51 -2.31 -0.52 -6.21
CA GLU A 51 -2.29 -1.94 -5.81
C GLU A 51 -2.86 -2.16 -4.40
N VAL A 52 -2.56 -1.30 -3.44
CA VAL A 52 -3.16 -1.35 -2.09
C VAL A 52 -4.68 -1.24 -2.17
N ASN A 53 -5.20 -0.31 -2.97
CA ASN A 53 -6.64 -0.14 -3.16
C ASN A 53 -7.25 -1.38 -3.83
N ARG A 54 -6.61 -1.91 -4.88
CA ARG A 54 -7.03 -3.15 -5.54
C ARG A 54 -7.12 -4.32 -4.56
N ILE A 55 -6.11 -4.48 -3.70
CA ILE A 55 -6.13 -5.49 -2.65
C ILE A 55 -7.24 -5.20 -1.64
N LYS A 56 -7.40 -3.95 -1.17
CA LYS A 56 -8.44 -3.56 -0.21
C LYS A 56 -9.84 -3.96 -0.70
N PHE A 57 -10.13 -3.80 -1.99
CA PHE A 57 -11.41 -4.21 -2.60
C PHE A 57 -11.64 -5.73 -2.67
N MET A 58 -10.59 -6.55 -2.54
CA MET A 58 -10.74 -8.02 -2.48
C MET A 58 -11.19 -8.53 -1.11
N PHE A 59 -11.15 -7.67 -0.09
CA PHE A 59 -11.49 -8.03 1.28
C PHE A 59 -12.84 -7.40 1.70
N PRO A 60 -13.50 -7.99 2.70
CA PRO A 60 -14.67 -7.37 3.32
C PRO A 60 -14.38 -5.95 3.81
N LYS A 61 -15.41 -5.11 3.78
CA LYS A 61 -15.34 -3.74 4.32
C LYS A 61 -14.82 -3.79 5.77
N ASN A 62 -13.91 -2.88 6.12
CA ASN A 62 -13.27 -2.76 7.43
C ASN A 62 -12.33 -3.92 7.83
N PHE A 63 -12.02 -4.88 6.93
CA PHE A 63 -11.10 -5.99 7.23
C PHE A 63 -9.72 -5.52 7.72
N PHE A 64 -9.21 -4.44 7.13
CA PHE A 64 -7.93 -3.84 7.49
C PHE A 64 -8.02 -2.72 8.54
N GLU A 65 -9.23 -2.30 8.93
CA GLU A 65 -9.45 -1.18 9.87
C GLU A 65 -9.48 -1.66 11.33
N LYS A 66 -9.58 -2.96 11.56
CA LYS A 66 -9.65 -3.58 12.90
C LYS A 66 -8.31 -3.71 13.65
N ASN A 67 -7.18 -3.29 13.06
CA ASN A 67 -5.83 -3.47 13.63
C ASN A 67 -4.95 -2.20 13.55
N SER A 68 -5.55 -1.01 13.53
CA SER A 68 -4.84 0.27 13.62
C SER A 68 -4.85 0.82 15.03
#